data_AF-A0A914GMJ9-F1
#
_entry.id   AF-A0A914GMJ9-F1
#
_cell.length_a   1.000
_cell.length_b   1.000
_cell.length_c   1.000
_cell.angle_alpha   90.00
_cell.angle_beta   90.00
_cell.angle_gamma   90.00
#
_symmetry.space_group_name_H-M   'P 1'
#
loop_
_entity.id
_entity.type
_entity.pdbx_description
1 polymer ?
#
loop_
_entity_poly.entity_id
_entity_poly.type
_entity_poly.pdbx_seq_one_letter_code
_entity_poly.pdbx_strand_id
1 'polypeptide(L)'
;MLQCFIHTVIAGTIPIVFVGSLYIVERELRGNHPLVLRKRFGAVSVVCALSIVTAYIILRAFNVTNYPLELMGFHWYGTIASIFLPILLTSIFYLGSLIIFYLDGSFKLLLSTREWRKAINDVQWIRHTIMGPISEEVAFRACSTSLLIPCMSYGFIVFFWPLFFSFSHLHHIRDDLRNGLSLKKALSYRIFQLAYTYLFGVYATYIFLQTRHIIAPILVHSLFVSLPLFISSRNMGRRAPKPGKPPILPPAKKVLYKVVHPPWMKPEDVKELLWRRHAYNNAVVSLRKVFKQEIEAKEAAGLGIEALRVREKEELNELILENEKRNQEAALKRERQEKEEFEKMTAEFLGDIEKKLSAEAENAKEKTIEVKKMIEMSQTFVTKDNMDEKLKEALENPVVFDYCIDLNGNKFFDPVPMKFVEGTPTRQKSRAFDRSLVQPRNIETPPPPPASASSI
;
A
#
# COMPACT_ATOMS: atom_id res chain seq x y z
N MET A 1 27.02 10.99 -14.29
CA MET A 1 25.57 10.76 -14.07
C MET A 1 25.16 9.31 -14.32
N LEU A 2 25.45 8.71 -15.48
CA LEU A 2 25.09 7.31 -15.79
C LEU A 2 25.62 6.29 -14.77
N GLN A 3 26.89 6.42 -14.36
CA GLN A 3 27.48 5.55 -13.33
C GLN A 3 26.72 5.62 -12.00
N CYS A 4 26.40 6.83 -11.52
CA CYS A 4 25.65 7.03 -10.28
C CYS A 4 24.23 6.47 -10.36
N PHE A 5 23.60 6.59 -11.53
CA PHE A 5 22.29 5.99 -11.79
C PHE A 5 22.35 4.46 -11.67
N ILE A 6 23.33 3.82 -12.33
CA ILE A 6 23.52 2.36 -12.27
C ILE A 6 23.75 1.88 -10.83
N HIS A 7 24.63 2.56 -10.08
CA HIS A 7 24.89 2.22 -8.68
C HIS A 7 23.65 2.34 -7.82
N THR A 8 22.85 3.40 -7.99
CA THR A 8 21.63 3.64 -7.22
C THR A 8 20.55 2.60 -7.54
N VAL A 9 20.38 2.26 -8.82
CA VAL A 9 19.41 1.25 -9.27
C VAL A 9 19.79 -0.12 -8.70
N ILE A 10 21.06 -0.54 -8.84
CA ILE A 10 21.52 -1.84 -8.33
C ILE A 10 21.46 -1.87 -6.80
N ALA A 11 21.82 -0.78 -6.13
CA ALA A 11 21.71 -0.70 -4.68
C ALA A 11 20.24 -0.89 -4.24
N GLY A 12 19.28 -0.31 -4.96
CA GLY A 12 17.85 -0.42 -4.66
C GLY A 12 17.24 -1.80 -4.99
N THR A 13 17.77 -2.51 -5.98
CA THR A 13 17.28 -3.85 -6.34
C THR A 13 17.70 -4.92 -5.34
N ILE A 14 18.86 -4.79 -4.68
CA ILE A 14 19.36 -5.76 -3.69
C ILE A 14 18.33 -6.00 -2.55
N PRO A 15 17.81 -4.98 -1.85
CA PRO A 15 16.72 -5.14 -0.88
C PRO A 15 15.48 -5.85 -1.41
N ILE A 16 15.07 -5.56 -2.64
CA ILE A 16 13.87 -6.12 -3.25
C ILE A 16 14.06 -7.62 -3.50
N VAL A 17 15.20 -8.00 -4.07
CA VAL A 17 15.55 -9.42 -4.32
C VAL A 17 15.71 -10.17 -2.99
N PHE A 18 16.31 -9.54 -1.99
CA PHE A 18 16.44 -10.10 -0.64
C PHE A 18 15.07 -10.45 -0.04
N VAL A 19 14.12 -9.51 -0.02
CA VAL A 19 12.77 -9.75 0.50
C VAL A 19 12.01 -10.75 -0.36
N GLY A 20 12.12 -10.68 -1.69
CA GLY A 20 11.50 -11.61 -2.62
C GLY A 20 11.92 -13.07 -2.38
N SER A 21 13.19 -13.30 -2.03
CA SER A 21 13.73 -14.63 -1.78
C SER A 21 13.06 -15.37 -0.62
N LEU A 22 12.55 -14.63 0.37
CA LEU A 22 11.84 -15.20 1.53
C LEU A 22 10.51 -15.85 1.11
N TYR A 23 9.90 -15.41 0.01
CA TYR A 23 8.62 -15.90 -0.48
C TYR A 23 8.72 -17.10 -1.42
N ILE A 24 9.84 -17.27 -2.12
CA ILE A 24 10.05 -18.36 -3.09
C ILE A 24 9.98 -19.73 -2.39
N VAL A 25 10.38 -19.79 -1.12
CA VAL A 25 10.48 -21.02 -0.33
C VAL A 25 9.14 -21.43 0.32
N GLU A 26 8.10 -20.59 0.27
CA GLU A 26 6.91 -20.70 1.13
C GLU A 26 5.76 -21.58 0.58
N ARG A 27 5.96 -22.36 -0.50
CA ARG A 27 4.83 -22.97 -1.21
C ARG A 27 4.09 -24.11 -0.50
N GLU A 28 4.62 -24.76 0.55
CA GLU A 28 4.04 -26.05 1.00
C GLU A 28 3.69 -26.20 2.49
N LEU A 29 4.22 -25.40 3.43
CA LEU A 29 3.96 -25.62 4.87
C LEU A 29 3.62 -24.35 5.65
N ARG A 30 2.59 -24.47 6.49
CA ARG A 30 2.13 -23.43 7.44
C ARG A 30 3.13 -23.25 8.58
N GLY A 31 3.45 -22.00 8.89
CA GLY A 31 4.01 -21.58 10.17
C GLY A 31 5.52 -21.80 10.33
N ASN A 32 6.01 -21.36 11.51
CA ASN A 32 7.39 -21.36 12.00
C ASN A 32 8.01 -22.76 12.18
N HIS A 33 7.74 -23.70 11.28
CA HIS A 33 8.29 -25.06 11.33
C HIS A 33 9.81 -25.03 11.05
N PRO A 34 10.64 -25.76 11.82
CA PRO A 34 12.10 -25.70 11.71
C PRO A 34 12.63 -26.04 10.30
N LEU A 35 11.94 -26.91 9.55
CA LEU A 35 12.31 -27.26 8.18
C LEU A 35 12.15 -26.10 7.20
N VAL A 36 11.06 -25.33 7.31
CA VAL A 36 10.81 -24.15 6.46
C VAL A 36 11.86 -23.09 6.76
N LEU A 37 12.20 -22.91 8.04
CA LEU A 37 13.19 -21.94 8.48
C LEU A 37 14.59 -22.25 7.93
N ARG A 38 15.01 -23.53 7.95
CA ARG A 38 16.28 -23.95 7.35
C ARG A 38 16.33 -23.73 5.84
N LYS A 39 15.25 -23.98 5.11
CA LYS A 39 15.19 -23.70 3.66
C LYS A 39 15.28 -22.19 3.37
N ARG A 40 14.62 -21.35 4.19
CA ARG A 40 14.73 -19.88 4.08
C ARG A 40 16.16 -19.41 4.34
N PHE A 41 16.84 -19.99 5.33
CA PHE A 41 18.26 -19.69 5.57
C PHE A 41 19.11 -19.97 4.35
N GLY A 42 18.95 -21.15 3.73
CA GLY A 42 19.66 -21.48 2.50
C GLY A 42 19.42 -20.47 1.36
N ALA A 43 18.16 -20.11 1.11
CA ALA A 43 17.81 -19.14 0.07
C ALA A 43 18.40 -17.75 0.33
N VAL A 44 18.29 -17.26 1.58
CA VAL A 44 18.84 -15.96 1.98
C VAL A 44 20.36 -15.94 1.87
N SER A 45 21.05 -17.01 2.30
CA SER A 45 22.49 -17.13 2.17
C SER A 45 22.95 -17.06 0.71
N VAL A 46 22.24 -17.72 -0.22
CA VAL A 46 22.52 -17.64 -1.66
C VAL A 46 22.35 -16.22 -2.18
N VAL A 47 21.27 -15.52 -1.81
CA VAL A 47 21.04 -14.13 -2.23
C VAL A 47 22.08 -13.17 -1.66
N CYS A 48 22.49 -13.33 -0.40
CA CYS A 48 23.59 -12.56 0.17
C CYS A 48 24.90 -12.77 -0.59
N ALA A 49 25.24 -14.02 -0.93
CA ALA A 49 26.44 -14.34 -1.71
C ALA A 49 26.40 -13.70 -3.10
N LEU A 50 25.27 -13.80 -3.81
CA LEU A 50 25.06 -13.17 -5.11
C LEU A 50 25.13 -11.63 -5.01
N SER A 51 24.60 -11.05 -3.93
CA SER A 51 24.66 -9.60 -3.68
C SER A 51 26.09 -9.12 -3.45
N ILE A 52 26.90 -9.87 -2.70
CA ILE A 52 28.33 -9.59 -2.49
C ILE A 52 29.06 -9.61 -3.82
N VAL A 53 28.88 -10.67 -4.62
CA VAL A 53 29.54 -10.81 -5.93
C VAL A 53 29.11 -9.68 -6.86
N THR A 54 27.83 -9.35 -6.91
CA THR A 54 27.28 -8.27 -7.75
C THR A 54 27.88 -6.92 -7.34
N ALA A 55 27.87 -6.59 -6.05
CA ALA A 55 28.45 -5.35 -5.55
C ALA A 55 29.95 -5.27 -5.82
N TYR A 56 30.70 -6.38 -5.62
CA TYR A 56 32.11 -6.46 -5.94
C TYR A 56 32.40 -6.17 -7.42
N ILE A 57 31.66 -6.83 -8.34
CA ILE A 57 31.82 -6.65 -9.78
C ILE A 57 31.56 -5.20 -10.18
N ILE A 58 30.49 -4.58 -9.67
CA ILE A 58 30.15 -3.19 -10.00
C ILE A 58 31.21 -2.23 -9.47
N LEU A 59 31.63 -2.36 -8.21
CA LEU A 59 32.67 -1.50 -7.63
C LEU A 59 34.00 -1.62 -8.37
N ARG A 60 34.35 -2.82 -8.86
CA ARG A 60 35.55 -3.09 -9.66
C ARG A 60 35.42 -2.57 -11.10
N ALA A 61 34.30 -2.83 -11.77
CA ALA A 61 34.05 -2.46 -13.15
C ALA A 61 34.08 -0.93 -13.36
N PHE A 62 33.62 -0.19 -12.36
CA PHE A 62 33.63 1.28 -12.37
C PHE A 62 34.88 1.89 -11.71
N ASN A 63 35.90 1.08 -11.39
CA ASN A 63 37.17 1.50 -10.80
C ASN A 63 37.03 2.43 -9.58
N VAL A 64 36.02 2.19 -8.74
CA VAL A 64 35.74 3.03 -7.57
C VAL A 64 36.85 2.90 -6.52
N THR A 65 37.34 1.67 -6.30
CA THR A 65 38.44 1.37 -5.38
C THR A 65 39.28 0.20 -5.88
N ASN A 66 40.52 0.11 -5.40
CA ASN A 66 41.38 -1.05 -5.65
C ASN A 66 41.01 -2.27 -4.80
N TYR A 67 40.35 -2.04 -3.65
CA TYR A 67 39.95 -3.06 -2.70
C TYR A 67 38.44 -2.98 -2.38
N PRO A 68 37.55 -3.44 -3.29
CA PRO A 68 36.10 -3.35 -3.07
C PRO A 68 35.60 -4.05 -1.80
N LEU A 69 36.22 -5.16 -1.40
CA LEU A 69 35.85 -5.87 -0.18
C LEU A 69 36.11 -5.06 1.09
N GLU A 70 37.16 -4.24 1.11
CA GLU A 70 37.43 -3.32 2.22
C GLU A 70 36.35 -2.22 2.28
N LEU A 71 35.92 -1.70 1.13
CA LEU A 71 34.81 -0.73 1.06
C LEU A 71 33.47 -1.31 1.53
N MET A 72 33.26 -2.61 1.31
CA MET A 72 32.12 -3.38 1.82
C MET A 72 32.23 -3.73 3.31
N GLY A 73 33.39 -3.44 3.93
CA GLY A 73 33.67 -3.65 5.34
C GLY A 73 34.16 -5.05 5.70
N PHE A 74 34.62 -5.83 4.72
CA PHE A 74 35.26 -7.14 4.91
C PHE A 74 36.78 -6.98 5.05
N HIS A 75 37.23 -6.60 6.25
CA HIS A 75 38.65 -6.57 6.60
C HIS A 75 38.89 -6.75 8.10
N TRP A 76 40.13 -7.07 8.47
CA TRP A 76 40.54 -7.35 9.86
C TRP A 76 41.19 -6.15 10.57
N TYR A 77 41.74 -5.20 9.82
CA TYR A 77 42.43 -4.04 10.37
C TYR A 77 41.49 -3.19 11.24
N GLY A 78 41.83 -2.95 12.51
CA GLY A 78 41.02 -2.08 13.40
C GLY A 78 39.75 -2.72 14.00
N THR A 79 39.55 -4.03 13.82
CA THR A 79 38.33 -4.76 14.27
C THR A 79 38.03 -4.64 15.75
N ILE A 80 39.04 -4.59 16.62
CA ILE A 80 38.81 -4.51 18.08
C ILE A 80 38.10 -3.20 18.45
N ALA A 81 38.59 -2.06 17.94
CA ALA A 81 38.01 -0.75 18.23
C ALA A 81 36.62 -0.60 17.59
N SER A 82 36.44 -1.10 16.37
CA SER A 82 35.15 -1.06 15.67
C SER A 82 34.08 -1.97 16.27
N ILE A 83 34.47 -2.99 17.05
CA ILE A 83 33.54 -3.81 17.82
C ILE A 83 33.23 -3.15 19.17
N PHE A 84 34.28 -2.76 19.91
CA PHE A 84 34.12 -2.31 21.29
C PHE A 84 33.32 -1.00 21.41
N LEU A 85 33.64 0.01 20.59
CA LEU A 85 33.00 1.33 20.70
C LEU A 85 31.49 1.30 20.37
N PRO A 86 31.03 0.66 19.28
CA PRO A 86 29.60 0.57 18.99
C PRO A 86 28.83 -0.29 19.98
N ILE A 87 29.43 -1.38 20.50
CA ILE A 87 28.80 -2.20 21.55
C ILE A 87 28.66 -1.39 22.84
N LEU A 88 29.68 -0.63 23.24
CA LEU A 88 29.62 0.24 24.41
C LEU A 88 28.52 1.30 24.24
N LEU A 89 28.50 1.97 23.09
CA LEU A 89 27.47 2.98 22.77
C LEU A 89 26.05 2.37 22.80
N THR A 90 25.87 1.19 22.21
CA THR A 90 24.59 0.47 22.25
C THR A 90 24.22 0.10 23.68
N SER A 91 25.18 -0.34 24.49
CA SER A 91 24.96 -0.67 25.90
C SER A 91 24.53 0.55 26.72
N ILE A 92 25.04 1.75 26.41
CA ILE A 92 24.60 3.00 27.04
C ILE A 92 23.15 3.31 26.68
N PHE A 93 22.74 3.19 25.41
CA PHE A 93 21.33 3.37 25.02
C PHE A 93 20.41 2.38 25.72
N TYR A 94 20.89 1.16 25.95
CA TYR A 94 20.15 0.10 26.64
C TYR A 94 20.42 0.01 28.14
N LEU A 95 21.04 1.01 28.75
CA LEU A 95 21.46 0.94 30.16
C LEU A 95 20.29 0.64 31.09
N GLY A 96 19.13 1.28 30.88
CA GLY A 96 17.92 0.99 31.68
C GLY A 96 17.45 -0.46 31.55
N SER A 97 17.48 -1.01 30.34
CA SER A 97 17.13 -2.41 30.07
C SER A 97 18.13 -3.39 30.72
N LEU A 98 19.43 -3.07 30.69
CA LEU A 98 20.49 -3.84 31.34
C LEU A 98 20.36 -3.80 32.87
N ILE A 99 20.03 -2.65 33.46
CA ILE A 99 19.81 -2.50 34.90
C ILE A 99 18.61 -3.35 35.32
N ILE A 100 17.49 -3.29 34.60
CA ILE A 100 16.31 -4.12 34.89
C ILE A 100 16.67 -5.61 34.81
N PHE A 101 17.39 -6.01 33.77
CA PHE A 101 17.83 -7.41 33.60
C PHE A 101 18.77 -7.88 34.72
N TYR A 102 19.60 -6.99 35.26
CA TYR A 102 20.43 -7.24 36.43
C TYR A 102 19.60 -7.36 37.72
N LEU A 103 18.69 -6.42 37.97
CA LEU A 103 17.81 -6.40 39.13
C LEU A 103 16.88 -7.62 39.20
N ASP A 104 16.41 -8.12 38.05
CA ASP A 104 15.59 -9.33 37.93
C ASP A 104 16.38 -10.62 38.25
N GLY A 105 17.68 -10.53 38.59
CA GLY A 105 18.55 -11.67 38.92
C GLY A 105 18.82 -12.60 37.73
N SER A 106 18.34 -12.22 36.54
CA SER A 106 18.43 -12.99 35.30
C SER A 106 19.81 -12.88 34.64
N PHE A 107 20.69 -12.02 35.15
CA PHE A 107 22.07 -11.90 34.69
C PHE A 107 22.86 -13.22 34.78
N LYS A 108 22.55 -14.06 35.78
CA LYS A 108 23.14 -15.41 35.91
C LYS A 108 22.82 -16.33 34.73
N LEU A 109 21.72 -16.05 34.00
CA LEU A 109 21.33 -16.79 32.81
C LEU A 109 22.30 -16.55 31.65
N LEU A 110 22.86 -15.34 31.53
CA LEU A 110 23.91 -15.02 30.53
C LEU A 110 25.21 -15.79 30.79
N LEU A 111 25.48 -16.17 32.04
CA LEU A 111 26.68 -16.93 32.41
C LEU A 111 26.44 -18.46 32.39
N SER A 112 25.21 -18.91 32.17
CA SER A 112 24.82 -20.33 32.26
C SER A 112 25.06 -21.08 30.95
N THR A 113 26.09 -21.93 30.92
CA THR A 113 26.46 -22.76 29.76
C THR A 113 25.32 -23.66 29.26
N ARG A 114 24.47 -24.15 30.18
CA ARG A 114 23.35 -25.04 29.84
C ARG A 114 22.26 -24.30 29.05
N GLU A 115 21.97 -23.06 29.41
CA GLU A 115 20.95 -22.27 28.72
C GLU A 115 21.46 -21.83 27.34
N TRP A 116 22.74 -21.46 27.23
CA TRP A 116 23.39 -21.24 25.92
C TRP A 116 23.34 -22.46 25.01
N ARG A 117 23.61 -23.66 25.55
CA ARG A 117 23.50 -24.90 24.77
C ARG A 117 22.08 -25.13 24.25
N LYS A 118 21.04 -24.78 25.03
CA LYS A 118 19.65 -24.87 24.55
C LYS A 118 19.36 -23.82 23.48
N ALA A 119 19.78 -22.59 23.70
CA ALA A 119 19.57 -21.48 22.77
C ALA A 119 20.22 -21.75 21.40
N ILE A 120 21.45 -22.25 21.38
CA ILE A 120 22.17 -22.59 20.14
C ILE A 120 21.52 -23.78 19.41
N ASN A 121 20.81 -24.66 20.11
CA ASN A 121 20.06 -25.75 19.47
C ASN A 121 18.66 -25.31 18.98
N ASP A 122 18.18 -24.14 19.40
CA ASP A 122 16.90 -23.60 18.96
C ASP A 122 17.06 -22.83 17.64
N VAL A 123 16.44 -23.36 16.59
CA VAL A 123 16.49 -22.76 15.25
C VAL A 123 15.85 -21.37 15.23
N GLN A 124 14.84 -21.11 16.07
CA GLN A 124 14.22 -19.78 16.15
C GLN A 124 15.15 -18.78 16.82
N TRP A 125 15.89 -19.18 17.85
CA TRP A 125 16.90 -18.33 18.46
C TRP A 125 18.02 -18.00 17.46
N ILE A 126 18.53 -19.00 16.74
CA ILE A 126 19.53 -18.78 15.68
C ILE A 126 19.02 -17.81 14.62
N ARG A 127 17.75 -17.92 14.20
CA ARG A 127 17.13 -16.97 13.26
C ARG A 127 17.24 -15.54 13.76
N HIS A 128 16.73 -15.28 14.96
CA HIS A 128 16.56 -13.92 15.46
C HIS A 128 17.87 -13.28 15.91
N THR A 129 18.78 -14.07 16.51
CA THR A 129 20.00 -13.53 17.11
C THR A 129 21.20 -13.56 16.17
N ILE A 130 21.25 -14.46 15.18
CA ILE A 130 22.44 -14.65 14.34
C ILE A 130 22.11 -14.46 12.86
N MET A 131 21.24 -15.29 12.30
CA MET A 131 21.08 -15.35 10.84
C MET A 131 20.39 -14.10 10.28
N GLY A 132 19.35 -13.59 10.93
CA GLY A 132 18.68 -12.34 10.56
C GLY A 132 19.67 -11.17 10.52
N PRO A 133 20.32 -10.84 11.66
CA PRO A 133 21.34 -9.79 11.72
C PRO A 133 22.44 -9.91 10.65
N ILE A 134 23.05 -11.08 10.48
CA ILE A 134 24.11 -11.27 9.47
C ILE A 134 23.59 -11.00 8.07
N SER A 135 22.47 -11.63 7.69
CA SER A 135 21.95 -11.54 6.33
C SER A 135 21.45 -10.13 5.98
N GLU A 136 20.77 -9.47 6.92
CA GLU A 136 20.25 -8.12 6.74
C GLU A 136 21.38 -7.07 6.69
N GLU A 137 22.38 -7.16 7.57
CA GLU A 137 23.50 -6.21 7.51
C GLU A 137 24.34 -6.39 6.23
N VAL A 138 24.58 -7.63 5.79
CA VAL A 138 25.28 -7.89 4.53
C VAL A 138 24.53 -7.33 3.33
N ALA A 139 23.22 -7.57 3.22
CA ALA A 139 22.44 -7.10 2.07
C ALA A 139 22.30 -5.57 2.05
N PHE A 140 21.87 -4.97 3.17
CA PHE A 140 21.52 -3.55 3.22
C PHE A 140 22.72 -2.62 3.42
N ARG A 141 23.78 -3.05 4.13
CA ARG A 141 24.93 -2.20 4.45
C ARG A 141 26.14 -2.59 3.60
N ALA A 142 26.63 -3.83 3.73
CA ALA A 142 27.84 -4.25 3.02
C ALA A 142 27.71 -4.14 1.49
N CYS A 143 26.55 -4.52 0.94
CA CYS A 143 26.33 -4.48 -0.51
C CYS A 143 25.66 -3.17 -0.96
N SER A 144 24.44 -2.90 -0.47
CA SER A 144 23.62 -1.80 -0.97
C SER A 144 24.18 -0.43 -0.60
N THR A 145 24.59 -0.22 0.65
CA THR A 145 25.16 1.07 1.09
C THR A 145 26.53 1.35 0.44
N SER A 146 27.42 0.34 0.33
CA SER A 146 28.75 0.54 -0.27
C SER A 146 28.71 0.95 -1.74
N LEU A 147 27.66 0.55 -2.48
CA LEU A 147 27.41 1.02 -3.85
C LEU A 147 27.03 2.51 -3.91
N LEU A 148 26.48 3.09 -2.84
CA LEU A 148 26.05 4.49 -2.83
C LEU A 148 27.12 5.48 -2.39
N ILE A 149 28.11 5.01 -1.63
CA ILE A 149 29.24 5.83 -1.15
C ILE A 149 29.87 6.71 -2.25
N PRO A 150 30.15 6.22 -3.47
CA PRO A 150 30.74 7.07 -4.52
C PRO A 150 29.77 8.08 -5.14
N CYS A 151 28.46 7.95 -4.90
CA CYS A 151 27.43 8.63 -5.68
C CYS A 151 26.57 9.62 -4.87
N MET A 152 26.51 9.43 -3.55
CA MET A 152 25.58 10.14 -2.66
C MET A 152 26.31 10.73 -1.45
N SER A 153 25.74 11.78 -0.85
CA SER A 153 26.30 12.37 0.37
C SER A 153 26.11 11.44 1.57
N TYR A 154 27.03 11.51 2.55
CA TYR A 154 26.93 10.72 3.79
C TYR A 154 25.59 10.93 4.50
N GLY A 155 25.10 12.17 4.58
CA GLY A 155 23.80 12.47 5.19
C GLY A 155 22.64 11.78 4.47
N PHE A 156 22.64 11.79 3.12
CA PHE A 156 21.61 11.11 2.35
C PHE A 156 21.63 9.60 2.58
N ILE A 157 22.82 8.98 2.58
CA ILE A 157 22.95 7.54 2.84
C ILE A 157 22.50 7.17 4.25
N VAL A 158 22.86 7.98 5.27
CA VAL A 158 22.52 7.71 6.68
C VAL A 158 21.03 7.86 6.96
N PHE A 159 20.36 8.88 6.41
CA PHE A 159 18.96 9.15 6.73
C PHE A 159 17.97 8.53 5.74
N PHE A 160 18.28 8.55 4.44
CA PHE A 160 17.30 8.13 3.42
C PHE A 160 17.36 6.63 3.14
N TRP A 161 18.55 6.07 3.00
CA TRP A 161 18.71 4.68 2.57
C TRP A 161 18.15 3.62 3.54
N PRO A 162 18.20 3.80 4.88
CA PRO A 162 17.57 2.89 5.83
C PRO A 162 16.05 2.73 5.69
N LEU A 163 15.38 3.59 4.93
CA LEU A 163 13.96 3.41 4.60
C LEU A 163 13.71 2.06 3.91
N PHE A 164 14.61 1.60 3.03
CA PHE A 164 14.48 0.28 2.39
C PHE A 164 14.57 -0.87 3.40
N PHE A 165 15.46 -0.76 4.39
CA PHE A 165 15.54 -1.71 5.49
C PHE A 165 14.25 -1.72 6.31
N SER A 166 13.70 -0.55 6.61
CA SER A 166 12.46 -0.45 7.38
C SER A 166 11.24 -0.98 6.62
N PHE A 167 11.06 -0.60 5.35
CA PHE A 167 9.97 -1.08 4.51
C PHE A 167 10.01 -2.58 4.26
N SER A 168 11.20 -3.19 4.29
CA SER A 168 11.33 -4.64 4.17
C SER A 168 10.50 -5.38 5.22
N HIS A 169 10.31 -4.83 6.42
CA HIS A 169 9.56 -5.45 7.52
C HIS A 169 8.03 -5.47 7.30
N LEU A 170 7.51 -4.68 6.34
CA LEU A 170 6.09 -4.73 5.96
C LEU A 170 5.69 -6.10 5.39
N HIS A 171 6.67 -6.90 4.93
CA HIS A 171 6.44 -8.27 4.48
C HIS A 171 5.76 -9.15 5.56
N HIS A 172 5.95 -8.83 6.84
CA HIS A 172 5.30 -9.53 7.95
C HIS A 172 3.80 -9.24 8.12
N ILE A 173 3.25 -8.19 7.47
CA ILE A 173 1.80 -7.92 7.50
C ILE A 173 1.02 -9.13 6.97
N ARG A 174 1.56 -9.80 5.96
CA ARG A 174 0.96 -11.02 5.40
C ARG A 174 0.88 -12.13 6.44
N ASP A 175 1.92 -12.29 7.25
CA ASP A 175 1.97 -13.30 8.30
C ASP A 175 0.99 -12.96 9.44
N ASP A 176 0.84 -11.68 9.79
CA ASP A 176 -0.13 -11.24 10.81
C ASP A 176 -1.58 -11.51 10.39
N LEU A 177 -1.91 -11.20 9.13
CA LEU A 177 -3.23 -11.48 8.56
C LEU A 177 -3.52 -12.98 8.54
N ARG A 178 -2.51 -13.80 8.19
CA ARG A 178 -2.61 -15.27 8.23
C ARG A 178 -2.80 -15.80 9.65
N ASN A 179 -2.23 -15.13 10.65
CA ASN A 179 -2.38 -15.45 12.07
C ASN A 179 -3.71 -14.94 12.67
N GLY A 180 -4.61 -14.38 11.86
CA GLY A 180 -5.95 -13.98 12.27
C GLY A 180 -6.06 -12.55 12.84
N LEU A 181 -5.02 -11.72 12.71
CA LEU A 181 -5.13 -10.31 13.10
C LEU A 181 -5.95 -9.52 12.08
N SER A 182 -6.82 -8.63 12.57
CA SER A 182 -7.49 -7.64 11.73
C SER A 182 -6.47 -6.73 11.03
N LEU A 183 -6.72 -6.37 9.77
CA LEU A 183 -5.86 -5.50 8.97
C LEU A 183 -5.48 -4.20 9.69
N LYS A 184 -6.45 -3.57 10.38
CA LYS A 184 -6.20 -2.34 11.14
C LYS A 184 -5.18 -2.55 12.27
N LYS A 185 -5.26 -3.67 12.99
CA LYS A 185 -4.33 -4.01 14.08
C LYS A 185 -2.95 -4.39 13.52
N ALA A 186 -2.91 -5.23 12.49
CA ALA A 186 -1.67 -5.61 11.82
C ALA A 186 -0.93 -4.37 11.29
N LEU A 187 -1.64 -3.46 10.62
CA LEU A 187 -1.07 -2.21 10.13
C LEU A 187 -0.55 -1.33 11.26
N SER A 188 -1.31 -1.15 12.34
CA SER A 188 -0.88 -0.37 13.51
C SER A 188 0.40 -0.93 14.15
N TYR A 189 0.48 -2.24 14.37
CA TYR A 189 1.70 -2.88 14.90
C TYR A 189 2.89 -2.70 13.96
N ARG A 190 2.68 -2.83 12.65
CA ARG A 190 3.76 -2.74 11.67
C ARG A 190 4.22 -1.31 11.38
N ILE A 191 3.36 -0.30 11.55
CA ILE A 191 3.77 1.11 11.51
C ILE A 191 4.66 1.45 12.70
N PHE A 192 4.29 1.03 13.90
CA PHE A 192 5.16 1.18 15.08
C PHE A 192 6.48 0.44 14.87
N GLN A 193 6.41 -0.75 14.26
CA GLN A 193 7.61 -1.49 13.92
C GLN A 193 8.54 -0.74 12.98
N LEU A 194 7.97 -0.23 11.90
CA LEU A 194 8.67 0.52 10.87
C LEU A 194 9.37 1.76 11.46
N ALA A 195 8.76 2.45 12.42
CA ALA A 195 9.40 3.58 13.09
C ALA A 195 10.67 3.15 13.85
N TYR A 196 10.61 2.08 14.66
CA TYR A 196 11.79 1.64 15.42
C TYR A 196 12.85 1.01 14.52
N THR A 197 12.47 0.24 13.50
CA THR A 197 13.43 -0.37 12.56
C THR A 197 14.10 0.67 11.69
N TYR A 198 13.42 1.77 11.38
CA TYR A 198 14.01 2.90 10.68
C TYR A 198 15.09 3.59 11.54
N LEU A 199 14.79 3.93 12.80
CA LEU A 199 15.76 4.54 13.70
C LEU A 199 16.98 3.64 13.92
N PHE A 200 16.76 2.33 14.10
CA PHE A 200 17.83 1.35 14.15
C PHE A 200 18.62 1.31 12.84
N GLY A 201 17.94 1.36 11.70
CA GLY A 201 18.58 1.38 10.38
C GLY A 201 19.51 2.60 10.20
N VAL A 202 19.06 3.80 10.59
CA VAL A 202 19.88 5.02 10.60
C VAL A 202 21.12 4.84 11.48
N TYR A 203 20.94 4.31 12.68
CA TYR A 203 22.03 4.04 13.61
C TYR A 203 23.05 3.02 13.08
N ALA A 204 22.58 1.89 12.55
CA ALA A 204 23.43 0.85 11.98
C ALA A 204 24.21 1.34 10.75
N THR A 205 23.57 2.11 9.86
CA THR A 205 24.23 2.72 8.69
C THR A 205 25.26 3.75 9.12
N TYR A 206 24.96 4.56 10.16
CA TYR A 206 25.94 5.47 10.74
C TYR A 206 27.16 4.74 11.28
N ILE A 207 26.97 3.68 12.10
CA ILE A 207 28.09 2.87 12.62
C ILE A 207 28.89 2.25 11.48
N PHE A 208 28.23 1.69 10.47
CA PHE A 208 28.89 1.09 9.32
C PHE A 208 29.78 2.09 8.59
N LEU A 209 29.28 3.30 8.32
CA LEU A 209 30.06 4.32 7.60
C LEU A 209 31.21 4.89 8.44
N GLN A 210 31.04 5.01 9.76
CA GLN A 210 32.08 5.50 10.66
C GLN A 210 33.18 4.46 10.91
N THR A 211 32.79 3.21 11.13
CA THR A 211 33.75 2.14 11.44
C THR A 211 34.34 1.51 10.18
N ARG A 212 33.65 1.57 9.04
CA ARG A 212 33.97 0.83 7.82
C ARG A 212 34.08 -0.69 8.04
N HIS A 213 33.42 -1.23 9.06
CA HIS A 213 33.40 -2.65 9.36
C HIS A 213 31.98 -3.20 9.36
N ILE A 214 31.78 -4.37 8.73
CA ILE A 214 30.47 -5.02 8.73
C ILE A 214 30.17 -5.76 10.05
N ILE A 215 31.20 -6.18 10.78
CA ILE A 215 31.05 -6.89 12.06
C ILE A 215 30.38 -5.99 13.11
N ALA A 216 30.70 -4.69 13.09
CA ALA A 216 30.17 -3.70 14.02
C ALA A 216 28.63 -3.61 14.01
N PRO A 217 27.96 -3.30 12.87
CA PRO A 217 26.50 -3.28 12.82
C PRO A 217 25.88 -4.67 13.03
N ILE A 218 26.52 -5.77 12.64
CA ILE A 218 26.01 -7.14 12.89
C ILE A 218 25.86 -7.42 14.39
N LEU A 219 26.90 -7.11 15.17
CA LEU A 219 26.89 -7.34 16.61
C LEU A 219 25.90 -6.41 17.31
N VAL A 220 25.86 -5.14 16.91
CA VAL A 220 24.90 -4.15 17.43
C VAL A 220 23.46 -4.57 17.12
N HIS A 221 23.18 -5.05 15.91
CA HIS A 221 21.87 -5.60 15.53
C HIS A 221 21.51 -6.79 16.41
N SER A 222 22.43 -7.75 16.55
CA SER A 222 22.23 -8.95 17.36
C SER A 222 21.90 -8.60 18.82
N LEU A 223 22.57 -7.60 19.39
CA LEU A 223 22.29 -7.09 20.74
C LEU A 223 20.95 -6.37 20.83
N PHE A 224 20.62 -5.51 19.85
CA PHE A 224 19.37 -4.75 19.79
C PHE A 224 18.14 -5.66 19.76
N VAL A 225 18.20 -6.75 18.99
CA VAL A 225 17.10 -7.73 18.90
C VAL A 225 17.05 -8.65 20.11
N SER A 226 18.20 -9.04 20.66
CA SER A 226 18.25 -10.04 21.72
C SER A 226 17.88 -9.49 23.11
N LEU A 227 18.24 -8.25 23.45
CA LEU A 227 17.97 -7.68 24.77
C LEU A 227 16.46 -7.64 25.12
N PRO A 228 15.58 -7.13 24.25
CA PRO A 228 14.14 -7.12 24.51
C PRO A 228 13.52 -8.52 24.62
N LEU A 229 14.06 -9.51 23.90
CA LEU A 229 13.61 -10.90 23.99
C LEU A 229 13.93 -11.53 25.36
N PHE A 230 15.11 -11.24 25.92
CA PHE A 230 15.48 -11.68 27.27
C PHE A 230 14.66 -10.97 28.37
N ILE A 231 14.29 -9.71 28.15
CA ILE A 231 13.52 -8.90 29.12
C ILE A 231 12.01 -9.20 29.06
N SER A 232 11.47 -9.48 27.86
CA SER A 232 10.06 -9.87 27.68
C SER A 232 9.77 -11.25 28.28
N SER A 233 10.78 -12.10 28.46
CA SER A 233 10.72 -13.27 29.32
C SER A 233 10.71 -12.90 30.82
N ARG A 234 9.82 -11.97 31.21
CA ARG A 234 9.28 -11.93 32.56
C ARG A 234 8.52 -13.24 32.79
N ASN A 235 9.24 -14.27 33.22
CA ASN A 235 8.69 -15.49 33.77
C ASN A 235 8.04 -15.22 35.16
N MET A 236 7.31 -14.12 35.29
CA MET A 236 6.30 -13.94 36.33
C MET A 236 4.99 -14.66 35.98
N GLY A 237 5.00 -15.55 34.98
CA GLY A 237 4.03 -16.62 34.93
C GLY A 237 4.23 -17.49 36.17
N ARG A 238 3.35 -17.37 37.17
CA ARG A 238 3.16 -18.44 38.15
C ARG A 238 2.99 -19.72 37.33
N ARG A 239 3.99 -20.62 37.35
CA ARG A 239 3.81 -21.94 36.74
C ARG A 239 2.54 -22.50 37.37
N ALA A 240 1.52 -22.77 36.56
CA ALA A 240 0.35 -23.46 37.05
C ALA A 240 0.88 -24.71 37.79
N PRO A 241 0.51 -24.91 39.07
CA PRO A 241 0.93 -26.12 39.78
C PRO A 241 0.52 -27.30 38.90
N LYS A 242 1.43 -28.28 38.74
CA LYS A 242 1.10 -29.48 37.97
C LYS A 242 -0.21 -30.02 38.54
N PRO A 243 -1.23 -30.28 37.73
CA PRO A 243 -2.50 -30.80 38.23
C PRO A 243 -2.19 -32.06 39.05
N GLY A 244 -2.62 -32.07 40.31
CA GLY A 244 -2.51 -33.24 41.17
C GLY A 244 -3.33 -34.39 40.59
N LYS A 245 -3.09 -35.61 41.07
CA LYS A 245 -3.98 -36.73 40.71
C LYS A 245 -5.38 -36.45 41.30
N PRO A 246 -6.46 -36.60 40.54
CA PRO A 246 -7.81 -36.51 41.10
C PRO A 246 -8.02 -37.54 42.22
N PRO A 247 -8.85 -37.24 43.24
CA PRO A 247 -9.06 -38.12 44.41
C PRO A 247 -9.53 -39.54 44.08
N ILE A 248 -10.13 -39.72 42.90
CA ILE A 248 -10.67 -41.00 42.41
C ILE A 248 -9.55 -42.00 42.06
N LEU A 249 -8.34 -41.51 41.75
CA LEU A 249 -7.24 -42.39 41.34
C LEU A 249 -6.51 -42.97 42.55
N PRO A 250 -6.24 -44.29 42.56
CA PRO A 250 -5.47 -44.90 43.63
C PRO A 250 -4.03 -44.35 43.66
N PRO A 251 -3.39 -44.30 44.85
CA PRO A 251 -1.99 -43.94 44.97
C PRO A 251 -1.12 -44.93 44.17
N ALA A 252 0.02 -44.45 43.67
CA ALA A 252 0.93 -45.33 42.93
C ALA A 252 1.50 -46.41 43.85
N LYS A 253 1.68 -47.65 43.35
CA LYS A 253 2.26 -48.77 44.11
C LYS A 253 3.58 -48.42 44.81
N LYS A 254 4.41 -47.58 44.18
CA LYS A 254 5.68 -47.06 44.73
C LYS A 254 5.51 -46.14 45.95
N VAL A 255 4.39 -45.43 46.03
CA VAL A 255 4.10 -44.46 47.12
C VAL A 255 3.25 -45.11 48.21
N LEU A 256 2.46 -46.14 47.89
CA LEU A 256 1.51 -46.81 48.79
C LEU A 256 2.13 -47.23 50.14
N TYR A 257 3.39 -47.68 50.12
CA TYR A 257 4.11 -48.15 51.31
C TYR A 257 5.31 -47.27 51.69
N LYS A 258 5.49 -46.10 51.05
CA LYS A 258 6.62 -45.22 51.33
C LYS A 258 6.30 -44.30 52.51
N VAL A 259 6.84 -44.63 53.68
CA VAL A 259 6.80 -43.73 54.84
C VAL A 259 7.81 -42.61 54.66
N VAL A 260 7.37 -41.36 54.85
CA VAL A 260 8.26 -40.20 54.81
C VAL A 260 8.92 -40.07 56.18
N HIS A 261 10.23 -40.34 56.25
CA HIS A 261 11.02 -40.08 57.45
C HIS A 261 11.52 -38.64 57.42
N PRO A 262 11.04 -37.74 58.30
CA PRO A 262 11.62 -36.41 58.40
C PRO A 262 13.07 -36.51 58.89
N PRO A 263 13.98 -35.67 58.36
CA PRO A 263 15.34 -35.64 58.86
C PRO A 263 15.35 -35.19 60.33
N TRP A 264 16.16 -35.85 61.16
CA TRP A 264 16.34 -35.45 62.54
C TRP A 264 17.10 -34.12 62.61
N MET A 265 16.67 -33.25 63.52
CA MET A 265 17.25 -31.92 63.74
C MET A 265 17.51 -31.72 65.23
N LYS A 266 18.56 -30.98 65.57
CA LYS A 266 18.89 -30.71 66.97
C LYS A 266 17.77 -29.90 67.64
N PRO A 267 17.43 -30.17 68.92
CA PRO A 267 16.38 -29.45 69.63
C PRO A 267 16.56 -27.93 69.67
N GLU A 268 17.81 -27.46 69.70
CA GLU A 268 18.16 -26.03 69.73
C GLU A 268 17.77 -25.34 68.41
N ASP A 269 18.15 -25.95 67.28
CA ASP A 269 17.85 -25.44 65.93
C ASP A 269 16.34 -25.36 65.68
N VAL A 270 15.59 -26.38 66.15
CA VAL A 270 14.12 -26.40 65.99
C VAL A 270 13.48 -25.27 66.79
N LYS A 271 13.91 -25.04 68.04
CA LYS A 271 13.40 -23.94 68.87
C LYS A 271 13.66 -22.58 68.20
N GLU A 272 14.87 -22.38 67.68
CA GLU A 272 15.23 -21.15 67.00
C GLU A 272 14.42 -20.94 65.71
N LEU A 273 14.28 -21.96 64.87
CA LEU A 273 13.50 -21.89 63.63
C LEU A 273 12.02 -21.58 63.90
N LEU A 274 11.43 -22.20 64.92
CA LEU A 274 10.06 -21.93 65.32
C LEU A 274 9.89 -20.48 65.80
N TRP A 275 10.84 -19.98 66.60
CA TRP A 275 10.84 -18.58 67.04
C TRP A 275 10.97 -17.61 65.86
N ARG A 276 11.94 -17.82 64.95
CA ARG A 276 12.13 -17.01 63.75
C ARG A 276 10.88 -17.02 62.86
N ARG A 277 10.25 -18.19 62.68
CA ARG A 277 9.00 -18.33 61.92
C ARG A 277 7.86 -17.57 62.59
N HIS A 278 7.73 -17.64 63.91
CA HIS A 278 6.73 -16.90 64.66
C HIS A 278 6.93 -15.39 64.52
N ALA A 279 8.15 -14.89 64.73
CA ALA A 279 8.47 -13.46 64.58
C ALA A 279 8.21 -12.96 63.15
N TYR A 280 8.64 -13.71 62.14
CA TYR A 280 8.39 -13.39 60.74
C TYR A 280 6.89 -13.37 60.40
N ASN A 281 6.15 -14.41 60.80
CA ASN A 281 4.71 -14.49 60.53
C ASN A 281 3.97 -13.35 61.21
N ASN A 282 4.33 -12.99 62.44
CA ASN A 282 3.74 -11.85 63.14
C ASN A 282 4.01 -10.54 62.39
N ALA A 283 5.23 -10.31 61.91
CA ALA A 283 5.55 -9.13 61.11
C ALA A 283 4.73 -9.08 59.80
N VAL A 284 4.64 -10.21 59.07
CA VAL A 284 3.87 -10.30 57.82
C VAL A 284 2.37 -10.11 58.05
N VAL A 285 1.81 -10.68 59.12
CA VAL A 285 0.40 -10.50 59.49
C VAL A 285 0.12 -9.05 59.87
N SER A 286 1.03 -8.41 60.61
CA SER A 286 0.93 -6.98 60.94
C SER A 286 0.96 -6.10 59.69
N LEU A 287 1.90 -6.34 58.76
CA LEU A 287 1.95 -5.62 57.49
C LEU A 287 0.67 -5.81 56.66
N ARG A 288 0.16 -7.05 56.58
CA ARG A 288 -1.10 -7.34 55.89
C ARG A 288 -2.27 -6.58 56.52
N LYS A 289 -2.30 -6.44 57.84
CA LYS A 289 -3.33 -5.67 58.55
C LYS A 289 -3.24 -4.19 58.20
N VAL A 290 -2.04 -3.61 58.17
CA VAL A 290 -1.82 -2.21 57.76
C VAL A 290 -2.31 -1.99 56.34
N PHE A 291 -1.91 -2.82 55.38
CA PHE A 291 -2.37 -2.69 53.99
C PHE A 291 -3.88 -2.87 53.86
N LYS A 292 -4.49 -3.77 54.64
CA LYS A 292 -5.95 -3.93 54.66
C LYS A 292 -6.63 -2.64 55.14
N GLN A 293 -6.12 -2.03 56.20
CA GLN A 293 -6.64 -0.76 56.73
C GLN A 293 -6.47 0.39 55.73
N GLU A 294 -5.35 0.46 55.00
CA GLU A 294 -5.15 1.46 53.94
C GLU A 294 -6.14 1.30 52.79
N ILE A 295 -6.45 0.05 52.40
CA ILE A 295 -7.45 -0.24 51.37
C ILE A 295 -8.85 0.17 51.87
N GLU A 296 -9.23 -0.25 53.07
CA GLU A 296 -10.52 0.10 53.69
C GLU A 296 -10.68 1.63 53.84
N ALA A 297 -9.61 2.34 54.23
CA ALA A 297 -9.61 3.80 54.33
C ALA A 297 -9.79 4.48 52.96
N LYS A 298 -9.13 3.97 51.92
CA LYS A 298 -9.30 4.46 50.53
C LYS A 298 -10.70 4.18 49.99
N GLU A 299 -11.27 3.02 50.32
CA GLU A 299 -12.65 2.67 49.99
C GLU A 299 -13.65 3.59 50.70
N ALA A 300 -13.50 3.81 52.01
CA ALA A 300 -14.32 4.73 52.80
C ALA A 300 -14.23 6.18 52.30
N ALA A 301 -13.06 6.60 51.79
CA ALA A 301 -12.86 7.90 51.16
C ALA A 301 -13.44 8.02 49.73
N GLY A 302 -14.11 6.98 49.19
CA GLY A 302 -14.67 7.00 47.83
C GLY A 302 -13.63 6.95 46.71
N LEU A 303 -12.37 6.69 47.06
CA LEU A 303 -11.24 6.46 46.15
C LEU A 303 -10.99 4.96 45.92
N GLY A 304 -11.93 4.11 46.36
CA GLY A 304 -11.91 2.68 46.09
C GLY A 304 -11.98 2.39 44.59
N ILE A 305 -11.46 1.23 44.21
CA ILE A 305 -11.43 0.77 42.81
C ILE A 305 -12.84 0.75 42.21
N GLU A 306 -13.84 0.34 42.98
CA GLU A 306 -15.22 0.24 42.50
C GLU A 306 -15.87 1.61 42.31
N ALA A 307 -15.63 2.56 43.22
CA ALA A 307 -16.14 3.92 43.10
C ALA A 307 -15.51 4.67 41.90
N LEU A 308 -14.25 4.38 41.58
CA LEU A 308 -13.61 4.89 40.36
C LEU A 308 -14.26 4.30 39.10
N ARG A 309 -14.49 2.98 39.06
CA ARG A 309 -15.16 2.32 37.91
C ARG A 309 -16.58 2.84 37.68
N VAL A 310 -17.33 3.10 38.73
CA VAL A 310 -18.68 3.65 38.62
C VAL A 310 -18.63 5.05 38.00
N ARG A 311 -17.75 5.93 38.50
CA ARG A 311 -17.55 7.26 37.91
C ARG A 311 -17.13 7.22 36.44
N GLU A 312 -16.17 6.36 36.10
CA GLU A 312 -15.73 6.17 34.71
C GLU A 312 -16.89 5.69 33.81
N LYS A 313 -17.77 4.84 34.33
CA LYS A 313 -18.94 4.34 33.59
C LYS A 313 -20.01 5.42 33.42
N GLU A 314 -20.24 6.25 34.43
CA GLU A 314 -21.16 7.38 34.37
C GLU A 314 -20.69 8.41 33.33
N GLU A 315 -19.41 8.80 33.40
CA GLU A 315 -18.79 9.71 32.42
C GLU A 315 -18.89 9.14 30.99
N LEU A 316 -18.61 7.85 30.82
CA LEU A 316 -18.77 7.19 29.51
C LEU A 316 -20.20 7.24 28.99
N ASN A 317 -21.20 7.02 29.85
CA ASN A 317 -22.60 7.08 29.46
C ASN A 317 -23.00 8.50 29.03
N GLU A 318 -22.54 9.53 29.74
CA GLU A 318 -22.79 10.93 29.38
C GLU A 318 -22.22 11.27 27.99
N LEU A 319 -20.98 10.85 27.73
CA LEU A 319 -20.32 11.07 26.43
C LEU A 319 -21.02 10.33 25.28
N ILE A 320 -21.54 9.12 25.54
CA ILE A 320 -22.34 8.38 24.55
C ILE A 320 -23.62 9.14 24.23
N LEU A 321 -24.32 9.64 25.26
CA LEU A 321 -25.58 10.39 25.11
C LEU A 321 -25.36 11.69 24.33
N GLU A 322 -24.27 12.41 24.59
CA GLU A 322 -23.88 13.60 23.83
C GLU A 322 -23.56 13.26 22.37
N ASN A 323 -22.86 12.14 22.13
CA ASN A 323 -22.56 11.68 20.77
C ASN A 323 -23.84 11.29 20.01
N GLU A 324 -24.79 10.65 20.67
CA GLU A 324 -26.11 10.34 20.08
C GLU A 324 -26.86 11.60 19.69
N LYS A 325 -26.88 12.64 20.55
CA LYS A 325 -27.48 13.95 20.21
C LYS A 325 -26.83 14.58 18.98
N ARG A 326 -25.49 14.62 18.93
CA ARG A 326 -24.75 15.13 17.76
C ARG A 326 -25.06 14.33 16.49
N ASN A 327 -25.20 13.01 16.60
CA ASN A 327 -25.57 12.14 15.48
C ASN A 327 -27.01 12.40 15.00
N GLN A 328 -27.95 12.65 15.92
CA GLN A 328 -29.33 13.00 15.59
C GLN A 328 -29.40 14.35 14.86
N GLU A 329 -28.69 15.37 15.34
CA GLU A 329 -28.62 16.67 14.67
C GLU A 329 -28.01 16.56 13.27
N ALA A 330 -26.94 15.78 13.13
CA ALA A 330 -26.32 15.52 11.83
C ALA A 330 -27.24 14.72 10.89
N ALA A 331 -28.04 13.79 11.41
CA ALA A 331 -29.03 13.05 10.62
C ALA A 331 -30.15 13.99 10.11
N LEU A 332 -30.69 14.86 10.96
CA LEU A 332 -31.69 15.86 10.58
C LEU A 332 -31.17 16.86 9.54
N LYS A 333 -29.88 17.22 9.63
CA LYS A 333 -29.23 18.07 8.63
C LYS A 333 -29.08 17.34 7.29
N ARG A 334 -28.66 16.07 7.30
CA ARG A 334 -28.56 15.24 6.09
C ARG A 334 -29.91 15.08 5.41
N GLU A 335 -30.96 14.79 6.15
CA GLU A 335 -32.31 14.63 5.58
C GLU A 335 -32.81 15.91 4.90
N ARG A 336 -32.50 17.09 5.47
CA ARG A 336 -32.81 18.38 4.82
C ARG A 336 -32.04 18.57 3.52
N GLN A 337 -30.73 18.28 3.52
CA GLN A 337 -29.90 18.40 2.33
C GLN A 337 -30.34 17.42 1.23
N GLU A 338 -30.65 16.17 1.59
CA GLU A 338 -31.16 15.16 0.66
C GLU A 338 -32.50 15.58 0.03
N LYS A 339 -33.41 16.21 0.79
CA LYS A 339 -34.65 16.76 0.24
C LYS A 339 -34.40 17.90 -0.74
N GLU A 340 -33.54 18.86 -0.39
CA GLU A 340 -33.19 19.98 -1.28
C GLU A 340 -32.49 19.50 -2.56
N GLU A 341 -31.58 18.52 -2.45
CA GLU A 341 -30.92 17.89 -3.60
C GLU A 341 -31.90 17.12 -4.47
N PHE A 342 -32.83 16.38 -3.85
CA PHE A 342 -33.88 15.66 -4.56
C PHE A 342 -34.79 16.62 -5.34
N GLU A 343 -35.24 17.71 -4.73
CA GLU A 343 -36.05 18.73 -5.40
C GLU A 343 -35.30 19.34 -6.61
N LYS A 344 -34.02 19.68 -6.46
CA LYS A 344 -33.18 20.16 -7.58
C LYS A 344 -33.07 19.14 -8.70
N MET A 345 -32.75 17.89 -8.37
CA MET A 345 -32.66 16.83 -9.37
C MET A 345 -33.98 16.62 -10.10
N THR A 346 -35.11 16.63 -9.38
CA THR A 346 -36.43 16.50 -10.03
C THR A 346 -36.71 17.64 -10.99
N ALA A 347 -36.34 18.89 -10.65
CA ALA A 347 -36.49 20.03 -11.52
C ALA A 347 -35.60 19.93 -12.78
N GLU A 348 -34.35 19.48 -12.64
CA GLU A 348 -33.45 19.24 -13.77
C GLU A 348 -33.99 18.14 -14.70
N PHE A 349 -34.44 17.01 -14.14
CA PHE A 349 -35.03 15.93 -14.92
C PHE A 349 -36.28 16.37 -15.69
N LEU A 350 -37.15 17.16 -15.07
CA LEU A 350 -38.33 17.70 -15.74
C LEU A 350 -37.93 18.63 -16.91
N GLY A 351 -36.93 19.48 -16.71
CA GLY A 351 -36.41 20.35 -17.77
C GLY A 351 -35.80 19.57 -18.94
N ASP A 352 -35.10 18.48 -18.66
CA ASP A 352 -34.54 17.61 -19.70
C ASP A 352 -35.62 16.83 -20.46
N ILE A 353 -36.67 16.39 -19.76
CA ILE A 353 -37.84 15.75 -20.39
C ILE A 353 -38.53 16.75 -21.32
N GLU A 354 -38.74 17.98 -20.88
CA GLU A 354 -39.39 19.03 -21.69
C GLU A 354 -38.59 19.33 -22.97
N LYS A 355 -37.26 19.48 -22.87
CA LYS A 355 -36.37 19.69 -24.02
C LYS A 355 -36.42 18.53 -25.01
N LYS A 356 -36.46 17.29 -24.52
CA LYS A 356 -36.55 16.10 -25.39
C LYS A 356 -37.90 16.06 -26.11
N LEU A 357 -38.99 16.30 -25.39
CA LEU A 357 -40.33 16.34 -25.97
C LEU A 357 -40.46 17.46 -27.02
N SER A 358 -39.89 18.65 -26.76
CA SER A 358 -39.92 19.75 -27.73
C SER A 358 -39.12 19.41 -28.99
N ALA A 359 -37.92 18.83 -28.85
CA ALA A 359 -37.09 18.42 -29.99
C ALA A 359 -37.75 17.31 -30.82
N GLU A 360 -38.37 16.33 -30.15
CA GLU A 360 -39.14 15.28 -30.83
C GLU A 360 -40.35 15.87 -31.59
N ALA A 361 -41.04 16.85 -31.00
CA ALA A 361 -42.16 17.53 -31.64
C ALA A 361 -41.72 18.36 -32.86
N GLU A 362 -40.58 19.05 -32.80
CA GLU A 362 -40.02 19.77 -33.95
C GLU A 362 -39.60 18.82 -35.07
N ASN A 363 -38.86 17.77 -34.75
CA ASN A 363 -38.46 16.75 -35.72
C ASN A 363 -39.68 16.09 -36.37
N ALA A 364 -40.72 15.77 -35.58
CA ALA A 364 -41.98 15.25 -36.11
C ALA A 364 -42.63 16.23 -37.10
N LYS A 365 -42.64 17.54 -36.81
CA LYS A 365 -43.15 18.57 -37.73
C LYS A 365 -42.33 18.61 -39.02
N GLU A 366 -41.00 18.68 -38.94
CA GLU A 366 -40.12 18.69 -40.11
C GLU A 366 -40.33 17.46 -40.99
N LYS A 367 -40.38 16.27 -40.38
CA LYS A 367 -40.63 15.02 -41.10
C LYS A 367 -42.01 14.99 -41.74
N THR A 368 -43.04 15.54 -41.08
CA THR A 368 -44.36 15.64 -41.71
C THR A 368 -44.38 16.57 -42.92
N ILE A 369 -43.60 17.66 -42.90
CA ILE A 369 -43.46 18.57 -44.04
C ILE A 369 -42.74 17.86 -45.19
N GLU A 370 -41.64 17.17 -44.91
CA GLU A 370 -40.88 16.39 -45.89
C GLU A 370 -41.76 15.34 -46.57
N VAL A 371 -42.54 14.59 -45.79
CA VAL A 371 -43.49 13.59 -46.32
C VAL A 371 -44.55 14.25 -47.20
N LYS A 372 -45.10 15.40 -46.80
CA LYS A 372 -46.08 16.13 -47.62
C LYS A 372 -45.51 16.57 -48.97
N LYS A 373 -44.30 17.14 -48.98
CA LYS A 373 -43.62 17.52 -50.24
C LYS A 373 -43.37 16.31 -51.13
N MET A 374 -42.95 15.18 -50.55
CA MET A 374 -42.76 13.95 -51.31
C MET A 374 -44.07 13.42 -51.90
N ILE A 375 -45.20 13.56 -51.19
CA ILE A 375 -46.53 13.22 -51.72
C ILE A 375 -46.90 14.15 -52.89
N GLU A 376 -46.66 15.45 -52.79
CA GLU A 376 -46.88 16.40 -53.90
C GLU A 376 -46.02 16.06 -55.12
N MET A 377 -44.73 15.79 -54.92
CA MET A 377 -43.82 15.37 -55.98
C MET A 377 -44.18 14.01 -56.57
N SER A 378 -44.78 13.10 -55.79
CA SER A 378 -45.16 11.77 -56.30
C SER A 378 -46.17 11.83 -57.45
N GLN A 379 -46.95 12.92 -57.54
CA GLN A 379 -47.89 13.13 -58.64
C GLN A 379 -47.18 13.40 -59.97
N THR A 380 -45.94 13.90 -59.96
CA THR A 380 -45.15 14.17 -61.18
C THR A 380 -44.25 13.00 -61.58
N PHE A 381 -44.25 11.90 -60.82
CA PHE A 381 -43.45 10.72 -61.14
C PHE A 381 -43.97 9.98 -62.37
N VAL A 382 -43.04 9.39 -63.11
CA VAL A 382 -43.36 8.61 -64.30
C VAL A 382 -43.78 7.20 -63.86
N THR A 383 -45.04 6.88 -64.10
CA THR A 383 -45.66 5.57 -63.91
C THR A 383 -45.79 4.87 -65.26
N LYS A 384 -45.97 3.54 -65.25
CA LYS A 384 -46.07 2.75 -66.49
C LYS A 384 -47.13 3.27 -67.47
N ASP A 385 -48.20 3.87 -66.96
CA ASP A 385 -49.33 4.37 -67.75
C ASP A 385 -49.07 5.76 -68.38
N ASN A 386 -48.24 6.60 -67.76
CA ASN A 386 -47.91 7.95 -68.26
C ASN A 386 -46.54 8.05 -68.97
N MET A 387 -45.85 6.91 -69.15
CA MET A 387 -44.52 6.83 -69.76
C MET A 387 -44.46 7.46 -71.15
N ASP A 388 -45.35 7.05 -72.06
CA ASP A 388 -45.28 7.43 -73.48
C ASP A 388 -45.58 8.93 -73.69
N GLU A 389 -46.47 9.50 -72.87
CA GLU A 389 -46.79 10.92 -72.87
C GLU A 389 -45.62 11.75 -72.35
N LYS A 390 -45.02 11.34 -71.23
CA LYS A 390 -43.84 12.00 -70.67
C LYS A 390 -42.60 11.88 -71.57
N LEU A 391 -42.47 10.78 -72.31
CA LEU A 391 -41.39 10.59 -73.29
C LEU A 391 -41.50 11.59 -74.43
N LYS A 392 -42.72 11.81 -74.95
CA LYS A 392 -42.99 12.84 -75.96
C LYS A 392 -42.74 14.24 -75.41
N GLU A 393 -43.23 14.56 -74.21
CA GLU A 393 -43.01 15.85 -73.54
C GLU A 393 -41.51 16.15 -73.36
N ALA A 394 -40.72 15.16 -72.94
CA ALA A 394 -39.28 15.28 -72.77
C ALA A 394 -38.54 15.46 -74.12
N LEU A 395 -39.01 14.82 -75.19
CA LEU A 395 -38.47 15.01 -76.54
C LEU A 395 -38.84 16.36 -77.14
N GLU A 396 -40.02 16.90 -76.81
CA GLU A 396 -40.50 18.19 -77.29
C GLU A 396 -39.87 19.37 -76.55
N ASN A 397 -39.58 19.21 -75.26
CA ASN A 397 -39.02 20.24 -74.39
C ASN A 397 -37.59 19.88 -73.92
N PRO A 398 -36.55 20.08 -74.75
CA PRO A 398 -35.17 19.88 -74.34
C PRO A 398 -34.76 20.92 -73.29
N VAL A 399 -34.41 20.47 -72.09
CA VAL A 399 -33.92 21.33 -71.01
C VAL A 399 -32.38 21.32 -71.01
N VAL A 400 -31.78 22.51 -70.99
CA VAL A 400 -30.33 22.69 -70.88
C VAL A 400 -30.01 23.14 -69.45
N PHE A 401 -29.16 22.37 -68.77
CA PHE A 401 -28.67 22.68 -67.43
C PHE A 401 -27.34 23.45 -67.44
N ASP A 402 -26.78 23.70 -68.61
CA ASP A 402 -25.51 24.42 -68.77
C ASP A 402 -25.72 25.90 -68.43
N TYR A 403 -25.00 26.38 -67.42
CA TYR A 403 -24.91 27.79 -67.06
C TYR A 403 -23.49 28.13 -66.62
N CYS A 404 -23.07 29.38 -66.83
CA CYS A 404 -21.83 29.89 -66.28
C CYS A 404 -22.11 30.84 -65.11
N ILE A 405 -21.12 31.05 -64.24
CA ILE A 405 -21.21 31.94 -63.09
C ILE A 405 -20.10 32.97 -63.20
N ASP A 406 -20.41 34.26 -63.00
CA ASP A 406 -19.39 35.29 -62.87
C ASP A 406 -18.72 35.28 -61.47
N LEU A 407 -17.68 36.10 -61.29
CA LEU A 407 -17.02 36.26 -59.99
C LEU A 407 -17.90 36.92 -58.91
N ASN A 408 -19.02 37.53 -59.31
CA ASN A 408 -20.02 38.15 -58.43
C ASN A 408 -21.18 37.18 -58.09
N GLY A 409 -21.15 35.93 -58.57
CA GLY A 409 -22.17 34.92 -58.34
C GLY A 409 -23.38 34.96 -59.28
N ASN A 410 -23.39 35.80 -60.31
CA ASN A 410 -24.49 35.88 -61.28
C ASN A 410 -24.44 34.71 -62.26
N LYS A 411 -25.57 34.00 -62.42
CA LYS A 411 -25.68 32.83 -63.30
C LYS A 411 -26.22 33.23 -64.68
N PHE A 412 -25.53 32.84 -65.74
CA PHE A 412 -25.95 33.03 -67.13
C PHE A 412 -26.26 31.68 -67.78
N PHE A 413 -27.50 31.49 -68.21
CA PHE A 413 -27.98 30.24 -68.81
C PHE A 413 -27.90 30.31 -70.34
N ASP A 414 -27.59 29.18 -70.97
CA ASP A 414 -27.69 29.07 -72.43
C ASP A 414 -29.17 29.10 -72.87
N PRO A 415 -29.48 29.71 -74.04
CA PRO A 415 -30.84 29.74 -74.56
C PRO A 415 -31.32 28.33 -74.95
N VAL A 416 -32.63 28.08 -74.81
CA VAL A 416 -33.24 26.79 -75.14
C VAL A 416 -32.93 26.41 -76.60
N PRO A 417 -32.43 25.19 -76.87
CA PRO A 417 -32.09 24.78 -78.23
C PRO A 417 -33.36 24.70 -79.09
N MET A 418 -33.31 25.29 -80.28
CA MET A 418 -34.41 25.16 -81.25
C MET A 418 -34.51 23.71 -81.72
N LYS A 419 -35.75 23.18 -81.76
CA LYS A 419 -36.10 21.82 -82.18
C LYS A 419 -35.45 21.49 -83.53
N PHE A 420 -34.88 20.28 -83.66
CA PHE A 420 -34.35 19.76 -84.92
C PHE A 420 -35.48 19.77 -85.96
N VAL A 421 -35.46 20.74 -86.88
CA VAL A 421 -36.34 20.74 -88.05
C VAL A 421 -35.77 19.67 -88.99
N GLU A 422 -36.60 18.70 -89.40
CA GLU A 422 -36.20 17.69 -90.39
C GLU A 422 -35.81 18.39 -91.70
N GLY A 423 -34.54 18.28 -92.09
CA GLY A 423 -34.01 18.85 -93.33
C GLY A 423 -32.88 19.86 -93.11
N THR A 424 -31.68 19.48 -93.57
CA THR A 424 -30.38 20.17 -93.45
C THR A 424 -29.98 20.54 -92.01
N PRO A 425 -28.94 19.92 -91.44
CA PRO A 425 -28.47 20.25 -90.10
C PRO A 425 -28.02 21.72 -90.09
N THR A 426 -28.80 22.59 -89.46
CA THR A 426 -28.38 23.97 -89.20
C THR A 426 -27.12 23.89 -88.36
N ARG A 427 -25.99 24.30 -88.95
CA ARG A 427 -24.67 24.36 -88.30
C ARG A 427 -24.87 24.95 -86.91
N GLN A 428 -24.65 24.13 -85.89
CA GLN A 428 -24.76 24.51 -84.49
C GLN A 428 -23.91 25.78 -84.33
N LYS A 429 -24.57 26.94 -84.21
CA LYS A 429 -23.86 28.17 -83.87
C LYS A 429 -23.19 27.87 -82.54
N SER A 430 -21.88 28.10 -82.49
CA SER A 430 -21.05 27.86 -81.31
C SER A 430 -21.74 28.30 -80.02
N ARG A 431 -21.47 27.61 -78.90
CA ARG A 431 -21.99 27.92 -77.57
C ARG A 431 -22.01 29.44 -77.37
N ALA A 432 -23.04 30.01 -76.74
CA ALA A 432 -23.12 31.46 -76.57
C ALA A 432 -21.84 32.04 -75.93
N PHE A 433 -21.18 31.22 -75.10
CA PHE A 433 -19.89 31.49 -74.44
C PHE A 433 -18.67 31.63 -75.36
N ASP A 434 -18.71 31.16 -76.62
CA ASP A 434 -17.61 31.35 -77.59
C ASP A 434 -17.64 32.75 -78.23
N ARG A 435 -18.74 33.51 -78.09
CA ARG A 435 -18.89 34.85 -78.68
C ARG A 435 -18.44 35.99 -77.76
N SER A 436 -18.16 35.72 -76.49
CA SER A 436 -17.89 36.74 -75.46
C SER A 436 -16.41 37.05 -75.22
N LEU A 437 -15.47 36.51 -76.00
CA LEU A 437 -14.04 36.80 -75.85
C LEU A 437 -13.53 38.00 -76.69
N VAL A 438 -14.38 38.65 -77.50
CA VAL A 438 -14.00 39.86 -78.26
C VAL A 438 -15.07 40.96 -78.15
N GLN A 439 -14.84 41.87 -77.20
CA GLN A 439 -15.51 43.16 -76.92
C GLN A 439 -16.95 43.16 -76.35
N PRO A 440 -17.25 44.10 -75.42
CA PRO A 440 -18.53 44.14 -74.73
C PRO A 440 -19.60 44.80 -75.62
N ARG A 441 -20.68 44.08 -75.87
CA ARG A 441 -21.97 44.69 -76.24
C ARG A 441 -22.95 44.38 -75.12
N ASN A 442 -23.77 45.37 -74.75
CA ASN A 442 -24.95 45.16 -73.90
C ASN A 442 -25.85 44.12 -74.59
N ILE A 443 -25.84 42.89 -74.07
CA ILE A 443 -26.80 41.85 -74.43
C ILE A 443 -27.83 41.86 -73.31
N GLU A 444 -29.06 42.25 -73.62
CA GLU A 444 -30.19 42.09 -72.70
C GLU A 444 -30.34 40.60 -72.35
N THR A 445 -30.34 40.29 -71.06
CA THR A 445 -30.51 38.92 -70.57
C THR A 445 -31.95 38.48 -70.79
N PRO A 446 -32.21 37.34 -71.47
CA PRO A 446 -33.54 36.78 -71.51
C PRO A 446 -34.00 36.41 -70.09
N PRO A 447 -35.30 36.50 -69.77
CA PRO A 447 -35.80 36.15 -68.45
C PRO A 447 -35.50 34.69 -68.12
N PRO A 448 -35.19 34.37 -66.84
CA PRO A 448 -34.92 33.00 -66.44
C PRO A 448 -36.13 32.10 -66.74
N PRO A 449 -35.91 30.81 -67.04
CA PRO A 449 -37.01 29.85 -67.13
C PRO A 449 -37.83 29.89 -65.83
N PRO A 450 -39.17 29.68 -65.90
CA PRO A 450 -40.02 29.74 -64.73
C PRO A 450 -39.46 28.82 -63.65
N ALA A 451 -39.28 29.37 -62.45
CA ALA A 451 -38.77 28.61 -61.32
C ALA A 451 -39.63 27.35 -61.14
N SER A 452 -39.00 26.18 -61.13
CA SER A 452 -39.63 25.00 -60.56
C SER A 452 -40.03 25.40 -59.14
N ALA A 453 -41.33 25.37 -58.85
CA ALA A 453 -41.88 25.80 -57.59
C ALA A 453 -41.18 25.05 -56.45
N SER A 454 -40.20 25.69 -55.84
CA SER A 454 -39.60 25.28 -54.59
C SER A 454 -40.62 25.60 -53.51
N SER A 455 -41.54 24.66 -53.25
CA SER A 455 -42.41 24.73 -52.09
C SER A 455 -41.55 24.54 -50.84
N ILE A 456 -41.57 25.60 -50.02
CA ILE A 456 -40.98 25.72 -48.68
C ILE A 456 -41.46 24.60 -47.76
#